data_AF-A0A1N7SQZ0-F1
#
_entry.id   AF-A0A1N7SQZ0-F1
#
_cell.length_a   1.000
_cell.length_b   1.000
_cell.length_c   1.000
_cell.angle_alpha   90.00
_cell.angle_beta   90.00
_cell.angle_gamma   90.00
#
_symmetry.space_group_name_H-M   'P 1'
#
loop_
_entity.id
_entity.type
_entity.pdbx_description
1 polymer ?
#
loop_
_entity_poly.entity_id
_entity_poly.type
_entity_poly.pdbx_seq_one_letter_code
_entity_poly.pdbx_strand_id
1 'polypeptide(L)'
;MGNGVAGGTTIHNVAAGTDGTDAVNVTQLNAAIQNVTNIANNAIDPMFTSNGDRNTEAANASGTHATAMGPTANASGNQSIAGGYNAQASGNSSIAMGANSKATADHAVALGDGSVADRANTVSVGSAGQERQIANVAAGTATTDAVNVGQLNDSIAAAVGDLPAGTTSKQYTDKQINMVQQGVNSVARNAYSGVAAATALTMIPDVDQGKTIAVGVGGGSYHGYQAAALGASARITQNVKIKLGAGISAQGTTVGAGASYQW
;
A
#
# COMPACT_ATOMS: atom_id res chain seq x y z
N MET A 1 38.07 76.19 -22.79
CA MET A 1 39.15 75.25 -22.45
C MET A 1 39.34 74.31 -23.63
N GLY A 2 40.58 74.14 -24.11
CA GLY A 2 40.94 73.37 -25.31
C GLY A 2 41.19 74.23 -26.56
N ASN A 3 42.45 74.36 -27.00
CA ASN A 3 42.84 75.04 -28.26
C ASN A 3 42.97 74.03 -29.44
N GLY A 4 42.06 73.05 -29.53
CA GLY A 4 42.01 72.11 -30.66
C GLY A 4 43.17 71.11 -30.79
N VAL A 5 44.02 70.93 -29.76
CA VAL A 5 45.17 70.00 -29.80
C VAL A 5 44.77 68.61 -29.27
N ALA A 6 45.22 67.55 -29.95
CA ALA A 6 44.97 66.16 -29.55
C ALA A 6 45.56 65.88 -28.15
N GLY A 7 44.72 65.45 -27.21
CA GLY A 7 45.10 65.16 -25.81
C GLY A 7 44.24 65.84 -24.74
N GLY A 8 43.42 66.83 -25.12
CA GLY A 8 42.52 67.52 -24.19
C GLY A 8 43.25 68.39 -23.15
N THR A 9 42.50 68.98 -22.21
CA THR A 9 43.03 69.76 -21.08
C THR A 9 42.59 69.11 -19.78
N THR A 10 43.53 68.74 -18.90
CA THR A 10 43.21 68.25 -17.56
C THR A 10 42.88 69.42 -16.63
N ILE A 11 41.91 69.23 -15.74
CA ILE A 11 41.53 70.21 -14.72
C ILE A 11 41.95 69.63 -13.36
N HIS A 12 42.86 70.31 -12.67
CA HIS A 12 43.37 69.89 -11.36
C HIS A 12 42.70 70.67 -10.22
N ASN A 13 42.77 70.12 -9.00
CA ASN A 13 42.23 70.73 -7.77
C ASN A 13 40.70 70.97 -7.80
N VAL A 14 39.97 70.14 -8.53
CA VAL A 14 38.51 70.19 -8.55
C VAL A 14 37.97 69.61 -7.24
N ALA A 15 37.40 70.48 -6.41
CA ALA A 15 36.67 70.06 -5.21
C ALA A 15 35.47 69.17 -5.57
N ALA A 16 34.95 68.40 -4.62
CA ALA A 16 33.75 67.59 -4.88
C ALA A 16 32.56 68.51 -5.16
N GLY A 17 31.84 68.27 -6.27
CA GLY A 17 30.63 69.00 -6.59
C GLY A 17 29.50 68.65 -5.62
N THR A 18 28.71 69.65 -5.22
CA THR A 18 27.57 69.51 -4.30
C THR A 18 26.26 69.89 -4.96
N ASP A 19 26.27 70.85 -5.88
CA ASP A 19 25.09 71.29 -6.63
C ASP A 19 24.96 70.50 -7.94
N GLY A 20 23.73 70.37 -8.46
CA GLY A 20 23.44 69.58 -9.66
C GLY A 20 24.10 70.08 -10.96
N THR A 21 24.72 71.26 -10.92
CA THR A 21 25.48 71.87 -12.03
C THR A 21 26.99 71.86 -11.81
N ASP A 22 27.46 71.34 -10.67
CA ASP A 22 28.88 71.28 -10.38
C ASP A 22 29.59 70.21 -11.22
N ALA A 23 30.86 70.45 -11.48
CA ALA A 23 31.71 69.45 -12.11
C ALA A 23 31.99 68.30 -11.13
N VAL A 24 31.90 67.07 -11.62
CA VAL A 24 32.24 65.86 -10.86
C VAL A 24 33.75 65.64 -10.90
N ASN A 25 34.38 65.41 -9.75
CA ASN A 25 35.79 65.03 -9.70
C ASN A 25 35.99 63.50 -9.75
N VAL A 26 37.23 63.07 -10.00
CA VAL A 26 37.57 61.65 -10.15
C VAL A 26 37.25 60.83 -8.89
N THR A 27 37.36 61.43 -7.70
CA THR A 27 37.00 60.75 -6.44
C THR A 27 35.51 60.42 -6.36
N GLN A 28 34.63 61.35 -6.77
CA GLN A 28 33.19 61.11 -6.82
C GLN A 28 32.83 60.02 -7.84
N LEU A 29 33.48 60.02 -9.01
CA LEU A 29 33.30 58.96 -10.01
C LEU A 29 33.78 57.59 -9.49
N ASN A 30 34.95 57.54 -8.86
CA ASN A 30 35.48 56.30 -8.29
C ASN A 30 34.57 55.75 -7.17
N ALA A 31 33.97 56.60 -6.35
CA ALA A 31 32.99 56.16 -5.34
C ALA A 31 31.73 55.56 -5.98
N ALA A 32 31.21 56.17 -7.04
CA ALA A 32 30.08 55.63 -7.80
C ALA A 32 30.43 54.28 -8.46
N ILE A 33 31.62 54.17 -9.07
CA ILE A 33 32.11 52.93 -9.66
C ILE A 33 32.29 51.86 -8.58
N GLN A 34 32.84 52.19 -7.42
CA GLN A 34 32.96 51.24 -6.30
C GLN A 34 31.59 50.72 -5.85
N ASN A 35 30.55 51.55 -5.80
CA ASN A 35 29.19 51.09 -5.51
C ASN A 35 28.68 50.10 -6.57
N VAL A 36 28.92 50.37 -7.86
CA VAL A 36 28.56 49.45 -8.96
C VAL A 36 29.38 48.17 -8.92
N THR A 37 30.69 48.27 -8.68
CA THR A 37 31.59 47.13 -8.51
C THR A 37 31.19 46.28 -7.30
N ASN A 38 30.74 46.89 -6.21
CA ASN A 38 30.19 46.16 -5.07
C ASN A 38 28.87 45.47 -5.42
N ILE A 39 27.96 46.13 -6.17
CA ILE A 39 26.75 45.47 -6.70
C ILE A 39 27.11 44.28 -7.60
N ALA A 40 28.14 44.43 -8.44
CA ALA A 40 28.61 43.38 -9.35
C ALA A 40 29.39 42.25 -8.64
N ASN A 41 30.20 42.57 -7.62
CA ASN A 41 31.02 41.62 -6.86
C ASN A 41 30.26 40.97 -5.69
N ASN A 42 29.18 41.58 -5.19
CA ASN A 42 28.21 40.91 -4.30
C ASN A 42 27.49 39.75 -5.02
N ALA A 43 27.77 39.51 -6.30
CA ALA A 43 27.51 38.25 -6.99
C ALA A 43 28.27 37.03 -6.40
N ILE A 44 29.24 37.24 -5.49
CA ILE A 44 30.01 36.17 -4.83
C ILE A 44 29.27 35.59 -3.59
N ASP A 45 28.29 36.31 -3.01
CA ASP A 45 27.42 35.77 -1.94
C ASP A 45 25.94 36.15 -2.09
N PRO A 46 25.27 35.86 -3.23
CA PRO A 46 23.88 36.23 -3.41
C PRO A 46 22.98 35.21 -2.72
N MET A 47 21.95 35.69 -2.03
CA MET A 47 20.86 34.81 -1.57
C MET A 47 20.15 34.08 -2.73
N PHE A 48 20.28 34.59 -3.97
CA PHE A 48 19.78 33.95 -5.21
C PHE A 48 20.82 34.07 -6.34
N THR A 49 21.28 32.94 -6.87
CA THR A 49 22.16 32.87 -8.05
C THR A 49 21.53 32.03 -9.16
N SER A 50 21.76 32.42 -10.41
CA SER A 50 21.45 31.61 -11.58
C SER A 50 22.66 31.62 -12.50
N ASN A 51 23.14 30.44 -12.86
CA ASN A 51 24.20 30.29 -13.85
C ASN A 51 23.58 30.07 -15.23
N GLY A 52 23.94 30.90 -16.21
CA GLY A 52 23.45 30.86 -17.59
C GLY A 52 23.85 32.12 -18.35
N ASP A 53 23.78 32.09 -19.68
CA ASP A 53 24.04 33.24 -20.54
C ASP A 53 22.78 34.12 -20.62
N ARG A 54 22.86 35.33 -20.08
CA ARG A 54 21.77 36.30 -20.05
C ARG A 54 21.26 36.70 -21.44
N ASN A 55 22.08 36.54 -22.50
CA ASN A 55 21.71 36.92 -23.85
C ASN A 55 20.97 35.81 -24.61
N THR A 56 21.21 34.54 -24.26
CA THR A 56 20.68 33.38 -25.00
C THR A 56 19.73 32.52 -24.18
N GLU A 57 19.76 32.63 -22.86
CA GLU A 57 19.01 31.79 -21.92
C GLU A 57 18.12 32.60 -20.98
N ALA A 58 17.55 33.72 -21.46
CA ALA A 58 16.67 34.56 -20.65
C ALA A 58 15.45 33.77 -20.13
N ALA A 59 15.11 33.97 -18.86
CA ALA A 59 13.85 33.51 -18.30
C ALA A 59 12.69 34.33 -18.90
N ASN A 60 11.60 33.67 -19.26
CA ASN A 60 10.44 34.28 -19.89
C ASN A 60 9.17 34.06 -19.05
N ALA A 61 8.67 35.13 -18.44
CA ALA A 61 7.37 35.16 -17.76
C ALA A 61 6.37 35.93 -18.63
N SER A 62 5.75 35.25 -19.61
CA SER A 62 4.81 35.87 -20.55
C SER A 62 3.36 35.78 -20.13
N GLY A 63 3.03 34.90 -19.17
CA GLY A 63 1.69 34.83 -18.58
C GLY A 63 1.41 36.02 -17.64
N THR A 64 0.14 36.41 -17.52
CA THR A 64 -0.26 37.49 -16.59
C THR A 64 0.01 37.04 -15.16
N HIS A 65 0.76 37.82 -14.38
CA HIS A 65 1.22 37.45 -13.02
C HIS A 65 2.11 36.19 -12.96
N ALA A 66 2.79 35.83 -14.04
CA ALA A 66 3.69 34.68 -14.06
C ALA A 66 5.05 35.00 -13.44
N THR A 67 5.77 33.98 -12.99
CA THR A 67 7.15 34.06 -12.48
C THR A 67 8.02 33.02 -13.15
N ALA A 68 9.14 33.44 -13.75
CA ALA A 68 10.13 32.54 -14.35
C ALA A 68 11.49 32.73 -13.66
N MET A 69 12.10 31.63 -13.23
CA MET A 69 13.35 31.60 -12.46
C MET A 69 14.31 30.57 -13.05
N GLY A 70 15.46 31.01 -13.54
CA GLY A 70 16.50 30.15 -14.10
C GLY A 70 16.62 30.24 -15.62
N PRO A 71 17.73 29.75 -16.21
CA PRO A 71 18.00 29.94 -17.62
C PRO A 71 16.97 29.19 -18.47
N THR A 72 16.44 29.84 -19.51
CA THR A 72 15.38 29.32 -20.39
C THR A 72 14.07 28.90 -19.70
N ALA A 73 13.88 29.24 -18.41
CA ALA A 73 12.61 28.98 -17.73
C ALA A 73 11.47 29.75 -18.42
N ASN A 74 10.35 29.09 -18.68
CA ASN A 74 9.22 29.64 -19.43
C ASN A 74 7.91 29.46 -18.67
N ALA A 75 7.42 30.56 -18.09
CA ALA A 75 6.15 30.65 -17.39
C ALA A 75 5.14 31.38 -18.31
N SER A 76 4.48 30.62 -19.19
CA SER A 76 3.56 31.16 -20.20
C SER A 76 2.08 31.05 -19.84
N GLY A 77 1.72 30.23 -18.84
CA GLY A 77 0.38 30.24 -18.27
C GLY A 77 0.15 31.45 -17.37
N ASN A 78 -1.09 31.94 -17.28
CA ASN A 78 -1.42 32.99 -16.30
C ASN A 78 -1.19 32.47 -14.88
N GLN A 79 -0.66 33.31 -13.98
CA GLN A 79 -0.37 32.97 -12.58
C GLN A 79 0.58 31.76 -12.42
N SER A 80 1.35 31.43 -13.45
CA SER A 80 2.22 30.26 -13.45
C SER A 80 3.59 30.54 -12.85
N ILE A 81 4.27 29.49 -12.38
CA ILE A 81 5.63 29.56 -11.85
C ILE A 81 6.48 28.52 -12.58
N ALA A 82 7.55 28.95 -13.25
CA ALA A 82 8.57 28.07 -13.83
C ALA A 82 9.91 28.30 -13.14
N GLY A 83 10.44 27.31 -12.42
CA GLY A 83 11.68 27.38 -11.67
C GLY A 83 12.65 26.25 -12.03
N GLY A 84 13.82 26.60 -12.56
CA GLY A 84 14.86 25.66 -13.00
C GLY A 84 15.24 25.85 -14.46
N TYR A 85 16.37 25.27 -14.87
CA TYR A 85 16.81 25.30 -16.27
C TYR A 85 15.75 24.67 -17.18
N ASN A 86 15.26 25.41 -18.19
CA ASN A 86 14.28 24.92 -19.16
C ASN A 86 12.96 24.38 -18.53
N ALA A 87 12.61 24.85 -17.33
CA ALA A 87 11.31 24.56 -16.72
C ALA A 87 10.19 25.24 -17.53
N GLN A 88 9.08 24.54 -17.76
CA GLN A 88 7.97 25.01 -18.60
C GLN A 88 6.64 24.91 -17.86
N ALA A 89 6.07 26.06 -17.48
CA ALA A 89 4.76 26.16 -16.85
C ALA A 89 3.79 26.85 -17.84
N SER A 90 3.11 26.05 -18.67
CA SER A 90 2.21 26.54 -19.72
C SER A 90 0.73 26.44 -19.37
N GLY A 91 0.36 25.68 -18.34
CA GLY A 91 -1.00 25.69 -17.79
C GLY A 91 -1.27 26.94 -16.95
N ASN A 92 -2.52 27.40 -16.88
CA ASN A 92 -2.90 28.49 -15.98
C ASN A 92 -2.79 28.01 -14.52
N SER A 93 -2.31 28.88 -13.63
CA SER A 93 -2.06 28.56 -12.22
C SER A 93 -1.17 27.32 -12.02
N SER A 94 -0.30 27.02 -12.99
CA SER A 94 0.58 25.84 -12.95
C SER A 94 1.94 26.15 -12.35
N ILE A 95 2.61 25.12 -11.85
CA ILE A 95 3.94 25.23 -11.23
C ILE A 95 4.86 24.16 -11.83
N ALA A 96 5.94 24.55 -12.50
CA ALA A 96 6.99 23.65 -12.96
C ALA A 96 8.28 23.95 -12.18
N MET A 97 8.69 23.04 -11.32
CA MET A 97 9.83 23.22 -10.41
C MET A 97 10.85 22.09 -10.60
N GLY A 98 12.01 22.40 -11.16
CA GLY A 98 13.06 21.45 -11.53
C GLY A 98 13.50 21.64 -12.97
N ALA A 99 14.74 21.25 -13.28
CA ALA A 99 15.25 21.35 -14.65
C ALA A 99 14.38 20.51 -15.62
N ASN A 100 14.06 21.04 -16.79
CA ASN A 100 13.23 20.37 -17.80
C ASN A 100 11.83 19.93 -17.33
N SER A 101 11.36 20.39 -16.16
CA SER A 101 10.01 20.09 -15.66
C SER A 101 8.95 20.76 -16.54
N LYS A 102 7.79 20.10 -16.72
CA LYS A 102 6.72 20.56 -17.60
C LYS A 102 5.36 20.46 -16.92
N ALA A 103 4.81 21.59 -16.51
CA ALA A 103 3.43 21.69 -16.02
C ALA A 103 2.56 22.28 -17.13
N THR A 104 1.93 21.40 -17.92
CA THR A 104 1.19 21.80 -19.14
C THR A 104 -0.31 21.92 -18.94
N ALA A 105 -0.85 21.36 -17.85
CA ALA A 105 -2.26 21.45 -17.50
C ALA A 105 -2.54 22.53 -16.44
N ASP A 106 -3.78 23.03 -16.45
CA ASP A 106 -4.22 24.06 -15.50
C ASP A 106 -4.22 23.54 -14.05
N HIS A 107 -3.79 24.38 -13.11
CA HIS A 107 -3.68 24.04 -11.68
C HIS A 107 -2.79 22.81 -11.39
N ALA A 108 -1.87 22.49 -12.30
CA ALA A 108 -0.98 21.34 -12.16
C ALA A 108 0.40 21.74 -11.63
N VAL A 109 1.04 20.83 -10.90
CA VAL A 109 2.39 20.99 -10.36
C VAL A 109 3.29 19.88 -10.90
N ALA A 110 4.35 20.22 -11.64
CA ALA A 110 5.43 19.29 -11.99
C ALA A 110 6.62 19.54 -11.05
N LEU A 111 6.96 18.57 -10.22
CA LEU A 111 7.96 18.70 -9.16
C LEU A 111 9.13 17.72 -9.35
N GLY A 112 10.29 18.25 -9.71
CA GLY A 112 11.54 17.53 -9.93
C GLY A 112 11.98 17.56 -11.39
N ASP A 113 13.27 17.26 -11.63
CA ASP A 113 13.86 17.23 -12.97
C ASP A 113 13.08 16.32 -13.94
N GLY A 114 12.78 16.81 -15.14
CA GLY A 114 12.06 16.05 -16.17
C GLY A 114 10.63 15.59 -15.81
N SER A 115 10.04 16.11 -14.72
CA SER A 115 8.67 15.75 -14.33
C SER A 115 7.65 16.36 -15.29
N VAL A 116 6.56 15.64 -15.57
CA VAL A 116 5.49 16.07 -16.48
C VAL A 116 4.15 16.02 -15.76
N ALA A 117 3.47 17.16 -15.66
CA ALA A 117 2.12 17.28 -15.10
C ALA A 117 1.16 17.75 -16.21
N ASP A 118 0.52 16.78 -16.86
CA ASP A 118 -0.37 16.93 -18.02
C ASP A 118 -1.86 16.73 -17.69
N ARG A 119 -2.19 16.55 -16.41
CA ARG A 119 -3.57 16.50 -15.89
C ARG A 119 -3.84 17.69 -14.98
N ALA A 120 -5.00 18.32 -15.19
CA ALA A 120 -5.42 19.45 -14.38
C ALA A 120 -5.64 19.04 -12.91
N ASN A 121 -5.33 19.95 -11.98
CA ASN A 121 -5.45 19.74 -10.53
C ASN A 121 -4.64 18.52 -10.03
N THR A 122 -3.42 18.33 -10.52
CA THR A 122 -2.54 17.24 -10.06
C THR A 122 -1.16 17.72 -9.66
N VAL A 123 -0.49 16.94 -8.81
CA VAL A 123 0.95 17.07 -8.55
C VAL A 123 1.63 15.84 -9.16
N SER A 124 2.49 16.04 -10.14
CA SER A 124 3.34 15.01 -10.72
C SER A 124 4.75 15.14 -10.15
N VAL A 125 5.28 14.03 -9.64
CA VAL A 125 6.66 13.93 -9.10
C VAL A 125 7.61 13.23 -10.07
N GLY A 126 7.20 13.00 -11.32
CA GLY A 126 7.98 12.27 -12.31
C GLY A 126 7.34 12.34 -13.70
N SER A 127 7.69 11.39 -14.56
CA SER A 127 7.09 11.20 -15.88
C SER A 127 6.97 9.72 -16.19
N ALA A 128 6.25 9.37 -17.26
CA ALA A 128 6.04 7.97 -17.64
C ALA A 128 7.39 7.25 -17.84
N GLY A 129 7.62 6.18 -17.07
CA GLY A 129 8.87 5.42 -17.07
C GLY A 129 10.01 6.04 -16.26
N GLN A 130 9.78 7.18 -15.61
CA GLN A 130 10.69 7.87 -14.70
C GLN A 130 9.95 8.31 -13.43
N GLU A 131 9.18 7.39 -12.84
CA GLU A 131 8.44 7.63 -11.62
C GLU A 131 9.37 7.76 -10.41
N ARG A 132 8.96 8.57 -9.42
CA ARG A 132 9.68 8.74 -8.16
C ARG A 132 8.89 8.17 -7.00
N GLN A 133 9.60 7.67 -6.00
CA GLN A 133 9.00 7.31 -4.72
C GLN A 133 8.79 8.57 -3.86
N ILE A 134 7.67 8.61 -3.14
CA ILE A 134 7.43 9.59 -2.08
C ILE A 134 7.74 8.90 -0.76
N ALA A 135 8.86 9.24 -0.14
CA ALA A 135 9.37 8.61 1.08
C ALA A 135 9.03 9.42 2.35
N ASN A 136 9.12 8.78 3.52
CA ASN A 136 8.86 9.39 4.83
C ASN A 136 7.43 9.95 4.99
N VAL A 137 6.46 9.29 4.36
CA VAL A 137 5.04 9.64 4.48
C VAL A 137 4.50 9.12 5.82
N ALA A 138 4.16 10.03 6.72
CA ALA A 138 3.47 9.69 7.97
C ALA A 138 2.10 9.05 7.69
N ALA A 139 1.55 8.31 8.65
CA ALA A 139 0.25 7.69 8.49
C ALA A 139 -0.85 8.76 8.32
N GLY A 140 -1.68 8.61 7.29
CA GLY A 140 -2.82 9.50 7.05
C GLY A 140 -3.90 9.34 8.11
N THR A 141 -4.55 10.44 8.48
CA THR A 141 -5.58 10.52 9.54
C THR A 141 -6.92 11.04 9.03
N ALA A 142 -6.92 11.89 8.00
CA ALA A 142 -8.11 12.37 7.31
C ALA A 142 -8.38 11.57 6.02
N THR A 143 -9.61 11.67 5.50
CA THR A 143 -10.05 10.94 4.29
C THR A 143 -9.33 11.37 3.02
N THR A 144 -8.62 12.51 3.04
CA THR A 144 -7.87 13.07 1.91
C THR A 144 -6.35 12.96 2.11
N ASP A 145 -5.88 12.31 3.17
CA ASP A 145 -4.46 12.10 3.41
C ASP A 145 -3.93 10.95 2.55
N ALA A 146 -2.65 11.02 2.18
CA ALA A 146 -1.97 9.91 1.53
C ALA A 146 -1.84 8.71 2.49
N VAL A 147 -2.03 7.50 1.97
CA VAL A 147 -1.81 6.24 2.69
C VAL A 147 -0.36 5.81 2.52
N ASN A 148 0.32 5.50 3.62
CA ASN A 148 1.66 4.92 3.55
C ASN A 148 1.62 3.37 3.50
N VAL A 149 2.77 2.74 3.19
CA VAL A 149 2.86 1.27 3.06
C VAL A 149 2.54 0.53 4.36
N GLY A 150 2.80 1.15 5.53
CA GLY A 150 2.44 0.58 6.83
C GLY A 150 0.94 0.42 7.00
N GLN A 151 0.17 1.50 6.77
CA GLN A 151 -1.29 1.46 6.83
C GLN A 151 -1.90 0.48 5.82
N LEU A 152 -1.32 0.39 4.62
CA LEU A 152 -1.76 -0.58 3.62
C LEU A 152 -1.56 -2.02 4.13
N ASN A 153 -0.37 -2.33 4.64
CA ASN A 153 -0.07 -3.65 5.19
C ASN A 153 -0.96 -4.00 6.38
N ASP A 154 -1.21 -3.05 7.29
CA ASP A 154 -2.11 -3.23 8.43
C ASP A 154 -3.55 -3.49 7.97
N SER A 155 -4.03 -2.75 6.96
CA SER A 155 -5.37 -2.95 6.40
C SER A 155 -5.53 -4.32 5.73
N ILE A 156 -4.48 -4.79 5.03
CA ILE A 156 -4.46 -6.11 4.39
C ILE A 156 -4.41 -7.20 5.46
N ALA A 157 -3.56 -7.06 6.48
CA ALA A 157 -3.48 -8.01 7.59
C ALA A 157 -4.83 -8.13 8.31
N ALA A 158 -5.51 -7.00 8.58
CA ALA A 158 -6.84 -7.00 9.17
C ALA A 158 -7.90 -7.65 8.26
N ALA A 159 -7.85 -7.40 6.95
CA ALA A 159 -8.82 -7.92 6.00
C ALA A 159 -8.71 -9.43 5.74
N VAL A 160 -7.49 -9.98 5.78
CA VAL A 160 -7.28 -11.42 5.54
C VAL A 160 -7.21 -12.24 6.85
N GLY A 161 -7.21 -11.59 8.01
CA GLY A 161 -6.94 -12.21 9.30
C GLY A 161 -5.45 -12.52 9.47
N ASP A 162 -4.98 -12.69 10.71
CA ASP A 162 -3.58 -13.01 11.02
C ASP A 162 -3.08 -14.21 10.21
N LEU A 163 -2.42 -13.94 9.08
CA LEU A 163 -1.73 -14.95 8.30
C LEU A 163 -0.40 -15.22 9.01
N PRO A 164 -0.09 -16.49 9.35
CA PRO A 164 1.26 -16.86 9.71
C PRO A 164 2.25 -16.34 8.66
N ALA A 165 3.36 -15.75 9.10
CA ALA A 165 4.36 -15.17 8.22
C ALA A 165 4.78 -16.18 7.13
N GLY A 166 4.74 -15.74 5.87
CA GLY A 166 5.08 -16.57 4.71
C GLY A 166 3.97 -17.50 4.20
N THR A 167 2.74 -17.39 4.72
CA THR A 167 1.58 -18.13 4.18
C THR A 167 0.67 -17.22 3.36
N THR A 168 0.23 -17.69 2.20
CA THR A 168 -0.79 -16.96 1.42
C THR A 168 -2.18 -17.25 1.97
N SER A 169 -3.13 -16.33 1.76
CA SER A 169 -4.54 -16.47 2.15
C SER A 169 -5.14 -17.79 1.67
N LYS A 170 -4.77 -18.20 0.44
CA LYS A 170 -5.19 -19.47 -0.13
C LYS A 170 -4.66 -20.67 0.68
N GLN A 171 -3.38 -20.67 1.04
CA GLN A 171 -2.78 -21.76 1.82
C GLN A 171 -3.38 -21.89 3.21
N TYR A 172 -3.69 -20.77 3.88
CA TYR A 172 -4.33 -20.80 5.19
C TYR A 172 -5.74 -21.38 5.10
N THR A 173 -6.56 -20.89 4.16
CA THR A 173 -7.91 -21.41 3.93
C THR A 173 -7.90 -22.87 3.49
N ASP A 174 -6.97 -23.27 2.60
CA ASP A 174 -6.81 -24.67 2.20
C ASP A 174 -6.44 -25.56 3.40
N LYS A 175 -5.59 -25.10 4.32
CA LYS A 175 -5.27 -25.83 5.57
C LYS A 175 -6.50 -25.98 6.46
N GLN A 176 -7.25 -24.90 6.68
CA GLN A 176 -8.46 -24.93 7.50
C GLN A 176 -9.51 -25.88 6.88
N ILE A 177 -9.73 -25.80 5.56
CA ILE A 177 -10.65 -26.70 4.85
C ILE A 177 -10.18 -28.14 4.91
N ASN A 178 -8.88 -28.41 4.76
CA ASN A 178 -8.34 -29.77 4.88
C ASN A 178 -8.53 -30.33 6.30
N MET A 179 -8.34 -29.51 7.34
CA MET A 179 -8.63 -29.92 8.73
C MET A 179 -10.11 -30.23 8.93
N VAL A 180 -11.01 -29.38 8.40
CA VAL A 180 -12.44 -29.63 8.41
C VAL A 180 -12.78 -30.92 7.67
N GLN A 181 -12.22 -31.15 6.48
CA GLN A 181 -12.46 -32.36 5.69
C GLN A 181 -11.98 -33.63 6.42
N GLN A 182 -10.82 -33.57 7.09
CA GLN A 182 -10.32 -34.67 7.92
C GLN A 182 -11.23 -34.94 9.13
N GLY A 183 -11.74 -33.87 9.77
CA GLY A 183 -12.72 -33.96 10.84
C GLY A 183 -14.01 -34.63 10.38
N VAL A 184 -14.58 -34.16 9.25
CA VAL A 184 -15.79 -34.72 8.63
C VAL A 184 -15.60 -36.19 8.27
N ASN A 185 -14.47 -36.55 7.64
CA ASN A 185 -14.16 -37.93 7.31
C ASN A 185 -14.06 -38.80 8.58
N SER A 186 -13.52 -38.27 9.68
CA SER A 186 -13.43 -39.01 10.94
C SER A 186 -14.80 -39.21 11.59
N VAL A 187 -15.67 -38.19 11.56
CA VAL A 187 -17.07 -38.32 11.99
C VAL A 187 -17.81 -39.36 11.15
N ALA A 188 -17.66 -39.32 9.82
CA ALA A 188 -18.29 -40.29 8.91
C ALA A 188 -17.84 -41.71 9.23
N ARG A 189 -16.53 -41.93 9.45
CA ARG A 189 -15.98 -43.24 9.85
C ARG A 189 -16.56 -43.75 11.17
N ASN A 190 -16.60 -42.89 12.19
CA ASN A 190 -17.17 -43.24 13.49
C ASN A 190 -18.67 -43.55 13.39
N ALA A 191 -19.40 -42.79 12.57
CA ALA A 191 -20.82 -43.05 12.31
C ALA A 191 -21.04 -44.38 11.59
N TYR A 192 -20.33 -44.64 10.49
CA TYR A 192 -20.52 -45.87 9.69
C TYR A 192 -20.17 -47.14 10.47
N SER A 193 -19.09 -47.10 11.25
CA SER A 193 -18.70 -48.20 12.13
C SER A 193 -19.67 -48.41 13.30
N GLY A 194 -20.25 -47.32 13.84
CA GLY A 194 -21.33 -47.40 14.81
C GLY A 194 -22.60 -48.06 14.25
N VAL A 195 -22.99 -47.72 13.02
CA VAL A 195 -24.11 -48.36 12.31
C VAL A 195 -23.83 -49.84 12.08
N ALA A 196 -22.63 -50.20 11.62
CA ALA A 196 -22.24 -51.61 11.47
C ALA A 196 -22.35 -52.39 12.79
N ALA A 197 -21.93 -51.79 13.91
CA ALA A 197 -22.03 -52.39 15.23
C ALA A 197 -23.49 -52.54 15.70
N ALA A 198 -24.35 -51.56 15.41
CA ALA A 198 -25.78 -51.67 15.66
C ALA A 198 -26.42 -52.80 14.83
N THR A 199 -26.06 -52.92 13.54
CA THR A 199 -26.53 -54.03 12.70
C THR A 199 -26.07 -55.38 13.25
N ALA A 200 -24.81 -55.49 13.69
CA ALA A 200 -24.28 -56.71 14.30
C ALA A 200 -25.07 -57.12 15.54
N LEU A 201 -25.47 -56.16 16.40
CA LEU A 201 -26.28 -56.43 17.60
C LEU A 201 -27.67 -57.00 17.27
N THR A 202 -28.26 -56.60 16.14
CA THR A 202 -29.59 -57.10 15.72
C THR A 202 -29.55 -58.55 15.23
N MET A 203 -28.39 -59.03 14.77
CA MET A 203 -28.22 -60.40 14.24
C MET A 203 -27.88 -61.44 15.31
N ILE A 204 -27.82 -61.05 16.59
CA ILE A 204 -27.58 -61.97 17.71
C ILE A 204 -28.85 -62.79 17.96
N PRO A 205 -28.79 -64.14 17.89
CA PRO A 205 -29.95 -65.00 18.15
C PRO A 205 -30.53 -64.82 19.56
N ASP A 206 -31.85 -64.93 19.68
CA ASP A 206 -32.56 -64.85 20.96
C ASP A 206 -32.73 -66.22 21.62
N VAL A 207 -33.01 -66.23 22.93
CA VAL A 207 -33.28 -67.46 23.68
C VAL A 207 -34.57 -68.16 23.23
N ASP A 208 -34.42 -69.43 22.86
CA ASP A 208 -35.51 -70.32 22.45
C ASP A 208 -36.52 -70.62 23.55
N GLN A 209 -37.70 -71.13 23.17
CA GLN A 209 -38.74 -71.52 24.11
C GLN A 209 -38.29 -72.72 24.97
N GLY A 210 -38.43 -72.60 26.30
CA GLY A 210 -38.00 -73.63 27.24
C GLY A 210 -36.53 -73.56 27.66
N LYS A 211 -35.76 -72.58 27.18
CA LYS A 211 -34.38 -72.29 27.61
C LYS A 211 -34.32 -70.97 28.40
N THR A 212 -33.38 -70.87 29.34
CA THR A 212 -33.29 -69.74 30.29
C THR A 212 -32.33 -68.65 29.82
N ILE A 213 -31.22 -69.02 29.17
CA ILE A 213 -30.15 -68.10 28.74
C ILE A 213 -29.68 -68.50 27.34
N ALA A 214 -29.40 -67.51 26.49
CA ALA A 214 -28.67 -67.67 25.25
C ALA A 214 -27.56 -66.63 25.15
N VAL A 215 -26.39 -67.04 24.64
CA VAL A 215 -25.27 -66.16 24.31
C VAL A 215 -25.00 -66.31 22.83
N GLY A 216 -24.85 -65.20 22.12
CA GLY A 216 -24.66 -65.20 20.68
C GLY A 216 -23.66 -64.16 20.23
N VAL A 217 -23.16 -64.39 19.01
CA VAL A 217 -22.33 -63.45 18.27
C VAL A 217 -23.07 -63.00 17.03
N GLY A 218 -22.97 -61.71 16.71
CA GLY A 218 -23.54 -61.12 15.49
C GLY A 218 -22.44 -60.43 14.69
N GLY A 219 -22.57 -60.44 13.38
CA GLY A 219 -21.69 -59.70 12.46
C GLY A 219 -22.48 -58.65 11.72
N GLY A 220 -21.87 -57.51 11.45
CA GLY A 220 -22.48 -56.42 10.70
C GLY A 220 -21.47 -55.71 9.83
N SER A 221 -21.91 -55.28 8.64
CA SER A 221 -21.11 -54.44 7.76
C SER A 221 -21.94 -53.29 7.20
N TYR A 222 -21.30 -52.15 7.00
CA TYR A 222 -21.94 -50.95 6.41
C TYR A 222 -20.89 -50.07 5.72
N HIS A 223 -21.08 -49.76 4.44
CA HIS A 223 -20.15 -48.96 3.62
C HIS A 223 -18.66 -49.33 3.77
N GLY A 224 -18.35 -50.63 3.83
CA GLY A 224 -16.97 -51.14 3.97
C GLY A 224 -16.43 -51.21 5.40
N TYR A 225 -17.19 -50.74 6.40
CA TYR A 225 -16.87 -50.89 7.82
C TYR A 225 -17.50 -52.17 8.35
N GLN A 226 -16.77 -52.90 9.19
CA GLN A 226 -17.21 -54.15 9.80
C GLN A 226 -17.26 -54.01 11.31
N ALA A 227 -18.18 -54.73 11.94
CA ALA A 227 -18.29 -54.84 13.37
C ALA A 227 -18.75 -56.24 13.76
N ALA A 228 -18.32 -56.67 14.95
CA ALA A 228 -18.80 -57.87 15.60
C ALA A 228 -19.52 -57.48 16.89
N ALA A 229 -20.56 -58.21 17.26
CA ALA A 229 -21.29 -57.99 18.49
C ALA A 229 -21.39 -59.27 19.29
N LEU A 230 -21.37 -59.13 20.61
CA LEU A 230 -21.57 -60.17 21.59
C LEU A 230 -22.77 -59.79 22.42
N GLY A 231 -23.66 -60.73 22.70
CA GLY A 231 -24.85 -60.45 23.47
C GLY A 231 -25.38 -61.67 24.19
N ALA A 232 -26.09 -61.40 25.27
CA ALA A 232 -26.79 -62.39 26.06
C ALA A 232 -28.26 -62.02 26.13
N SER A 233 -29.13 -63.00 25.94
CA SER A 233 -30.56 -62.88 26.22
C SER A 233 -30.97 -63.87 27.29
N ALA A 234 -31.89 -63.46 28.15
CA ALA A 234 -32.42 -64.29 29.22
C ALA A 234 -33.94 -64.21 29.26
N ARG A 235 -34.58 -65.36 29.48
CA ARG A 235 -36.02 -65.45 29.70
C ARG A 235 -36.26 -65.52 31.21
N ILE A 236 -36.86 -64.47 31.76
CA ILE A 236 -37.11 -64.35 33.21
C ILE A 236 -38.38 -65.10 33.60
N THR A 237 -39.43 -64.97 32.79
CA THR A 237 -40.70 -65.71 32.93
C THR A 237 -41.16 -66.21 31.55
N GLN A 238 -42.25 -66.99 31.47
CA GLN A 238 -42.79 -67.40 30.18
C GLN A 238 -43.11 -66.21 29.25
N ASN A 239 -43.38 -65.04 29.84
CA ASN A 239 -43.83 -63.84 29.15
C ASN A 239 -42.77 -62.73 29.08
N VAL A 240 -41.71 -62.76 29.89
CA VAL A 240 -40.67 -61.69 29.95
C VAL A 240 -39.33 -62.17 29.40
N LYS A 241 -38.75 -61.41 28.48
CA LYS A 241 -37.37 -61.56 28.00
C LYS A 241 -36.57 -60.29 28.19
N ILE A 242 -35.27 -60.46 28.43
CA ILE A 242 -34.27 -59.37 28.43
C ILE A 242 -33.14 -59.72 27.46
N LYS A 243 -32.53 -58.70 26.86
CA LYS A 243 -31.37 -58.81 25.98
C LYS A 243 -30.38 -57.71 26.29
N LEU A 244 -29.11 -58.07 26.34
CA LEU A 244 -27.97 -57.18 26.53
C LEU A 244 -26.97 -57.48 25.43
N GLY A 245 -26.32 -56.47 24.88
CA GLY A 245 -25.28 -56.68 23.88
C GLY A 245 -24.28 -55.53 23.81
N ALA A 246 -23.08 -55.86 23.38
CA ALA A 246 -22.01 -54.92 23.05
C ALA A 246 -21.51 -55.19 21.63
N GLY A 247 -21.44 -54.15 20.81
CA GLY A 247 -20.85 -54.17 19.47
C GLY A 247 -19.44 -53.56 19.51
N ILE A 248 -18.49 -54.19 18.82
CA ILE A 248 -17.10 -53.76 18.69
C ILE A 248 -16.82 -53.56 17.20
N SER A 249 -16.34 -52.38 16.85
CA SER A 249 -15.86 -52.04 15.51
C SER A 249 -14.45 -51.46 15.58
N ALA A 250 -13.82 -51.23 14.43
CA ALA A 250 -12.47 -50.68 14.36
C ALA A 250 -12.35 -49.23 14.91
N GLN A 251 -13.46 -48.54 15.16
CA GLN A 251 -13.47 -47.13 15.61
C GLN A 251 -14.08 -46.95 17.01
N GLY A 252 -14.70 -47.98 17.59
CA GLY A 252 -15.26 -47.89 18.94
C GLY A 252 -16.17 -49.04 19.34
N THR A 253 -16.77 -48.89 20.52
CA THR A 253 -17.69 -49.87 21.12
C THR A 253 -19.08 -49.25 21.27
N THR A 254 -20.12 -50.01 20.94
CA THR A 254 -21.52 -49.65 21.20
C THR A 254 -22.10 -50.64 22.20
N VAL A 255 -23.04 -50.19 23.03
CA VAL A 255 -23.75 -51.06 23.99
C VAL A 255 -25.24 -50.83 23.88
N GLY A 256 -26.02 -51.89 24.07
CA GLY A 256 -27.48 -51.85 23.99
C GLY A 256 -28.12 -52.84 24.94
N ALA A 257 -29.31 -52.49 25.42
CA ALA A 257 -30.13 -53.31 26.28
C ALA A 257 -31.60 -53.21 25.85
N GLY A 258 -32.36 -54.28 26.00
CA GLY A 258 -33.79 -54.30 25.69
C GLY A 258 -34.54 -55.33 26.53
N ALA A 259 -35.84 -55.13 26.68
CA ALA A 259 -36.75 -56.07 27.33
C ALA A 259 -38.05 -56.17 26.54
N SER A 260 -38.68 -57.33 26.58
CA SER A 260 -39.98 -57.56 25.94
C SER A 260 -40.92 -58.36 26.83
N TYR A 261 -42.21 -58.07 26.69
CA TYR A 261 -43.30 -58.80 27.35
C TYR A 261 -44.26 -59.31 26.28
N GLN A 262 -44.63 -60.59 26.35
CA GLN A 262 -45.52 -61.25 25.39
C GLN A 262 -46.73 -61.82 26.12
N TRP A 263 -47.94 -61.61 25.62
CA TRP A 263 -49.20 -62.13 26.16
C TRP A 263 -49.89 -63.07 25.17
#